data_AF-A0A2S7T8D9-F1
#
_entry.id   AF-A0A2S7T8D9-F1
#
_cell.length_a   1.000
_cell.length_b   1.000
_cell.length_c   1.000
_cell.angle_alpha   90.00
_cell.angle_beta   90.00
_cell.angle_gamma   90.00
#
_symmetry.space_group_name_H-M   'P 1'
#
loop_
_entity.id
_entity.type
_entity.pdbx_description
1 polymer ?
#
loop_
_entity_poly.entity_id
_entity_poly.type
_entity_poly.pdbx_seq_one_letter_code
_entity_poly.pdbx_strand_id
1 'polypeptide(L)'
;MRKVSHRIQFKQILRLFIITFLFNATPLFAQDEAAVEPAAAEASADLGGDPTAGKQLFNQNCAACHALDRNMTGPMLRNVETRLSEEQGLDREWLYKWIRNSAGLIASGDSYANQVYNEWNQVAMTAFPLLSDTDINNILAYTAYVPPVTDGGGKGPITELKPVEPGISNEIILGALAFVLAVLVIMLFTVNSTLRRIAEANGIDVERVREKRTPIWKAFAQNQFLVFVSVLFLLLSSAYFAYAYMSQIGVDQGYAPVQPIHYSHRIHAGVNKIECTYCHSSARVSKHSGIPSLNVCMNCHKSIYEYKGTPEGPSAEDLANGYTNEFYTKEIKRLYEAVGWDEGTQSYTGESKPVKWVRIHNLPDFAYFNHSQHVTVGEIECQTCHGPVEEMEIMYQYSPLTMGWCINCHRETNIKVADNAYYEKIHAELSKKYEVEELTAAQMGGLECGKCHY
;
A
#
# COMPACT_ATOMS: atom_id res chain seq x y z
N MET A 1 27.42 -28.65 2.33
CA MET A 1 28.29 -27.88 3.24
C MET A 1 29.52 -27.39 2.48
N ARG A 2 29.61 -26.09 2.16
CA ARG A 2 30.84 -25.42 1.73
C ARG A 2 30.96 -24.14 2.57
N LYS A 3 31.95 -24.07 3.46
CA LYS A 3 32.28 -22.88 4.26
C LYS A 3 33.05 -21.90 3.38
N VAL A 4 32.54 -20.69 3.20
CA VAL A 4 33.31 -19.56 2.66
C VAL A 4 33.63 -18.64 3.84
N SER A 5 34.91 -18.48 4.15
CA SER A 5 35.38 -17.55 5.18
C SER A 5 35.76 -16.22 4.54
N HIS A 6 34.96 -15.18 4.75
CA HIS A 6 35.45 -13.80 4.62
C HIS A 6 35.45 -13.16 6.00
N ARG A 7 36.63 -13.14 6.64
CA ARG A 7 36.90 -12.26 7.79
C ARG A 7 37.00 -10.83 7.27
N ILE A 8 35.90 -10.10 7.29
CA ILE A 8 35.92 -8.65 7.14
C ILE A 8 36.46 -8.08 8.45
N GLN A 9 37.64 -7.45 8.39
CA GLN A 9 38.24 -6.84 9.57
C GLN A 9 37.41 -5.62 9.98
N PHE A 10 36.98 -5.58 11.24
CA PHE A 10 36.19 -4.52 11.88
C PHE A 10 36.74 -3.08 11.64
N LYS A 11 38.03 -2.95 11.31
CA LYS A 11 38.69 -1.68 10.97
C LYS A 11 38.29 -1.10 9.60
N GLN A 12 37.76 -1.90 8.68
CA GLN A 12 37.31 -1.44 7.35
C GLN A 12 35.88 -0.87 7.38
N ILE A 13 35.01 -1.39 8.25
CA ILE A 13 33.64 -0.89 8.43
C ILE A 13 33.63 0.49 9.09
N LEU A 14 34.51 0.72 10.06
CA LEU A 14 34.64 2.03 10.73
C LEU A 14 35.20 3.13 9.82
N ARG A 15 36.02 2.77 8.81
CA ARG A 15 36.53 3.73 7.81
C ARG A 15 35.50 4.07 6.74
N LEU A 16 34.60 3.15 6.39
CA LEU A 16 33.51 3.43 5.44
C LEU A 16 32.49 4.41 6.01
N PHE A 17 32.11 4.26 7.29
CA PHE A 17 31.13 5.13 7.96
C PHE A 17 31.56 6.60 8.09
N ILE A 18 32.87 6.87 8.21
CA ILE A 18 33.39 8.24 8.35
C ILE A 18 33.46 8.96 6.98
N ILE A 19 33.59 8.21 5.87
CA ILE A 19 33.69 8.79 4.52
C ILE A 19 32.30 9.02 3.90
N THR A 20 31.27 8.27 4.29
CA THR A 20 29.90 8.46 3.79
C THR A 20 29.17 9.66 4.43
N PHE A 21 29.66 10.18 5.56
CA PHE A 21 29.01 11.30 6.27
C PHE A 21 29.44 12.70 5.77
N LEU A 22 30.37 12.81 4.81
CA LEU A 22 30.94 14.10 4.36
C LEU A 22 30.72 14.42 2.86
N PHE A 23 29.94 13.62 2.12
CA PHE A 23 29.77 13.78 0.66
C PHE A 23 28.31 13.82 0.18
N ASN A 24 27.41 14.49 0.91
CA ASN A 24 26.07 14.80 0.41
C ASN A 24 25.77 16.30 0.57
N ALA A 25 26.40 17.12 -0.27
CA ALA A 25 26.01 18.52 -0.47
C ALA A 25 26.53 19.05 -1.82
N THR A 26 25.92 18.66 -2.93
CA THR A 26 25.88 19.49 -4.15
C THR A 26 24.57 19.24 -4.91
N PRO A 27 23.84 20.30 -5.31
CA PRO A 27 22.74 20.19 -6.26
C PRO A 27 23.29 19.98 -7.68
N LEU A 28 22.72 19.00 -8.38
CA LEU A 28 22.99 18.70 -9.78
C LEU A 28 22.30 19.75 -10.65
N PHE A 29 23.06 20.57 -11.37
CA PHE A 29 22.51 21.45 -12.41
C PHE A 29 22.15 20.63 -13.65
N ALA A 30 20.93 20.85 -14.15
CA ALA A 30 20.40 20.24 -15.37
C ALA A 30 21.15 20.71 -16.62
N GLN A 31 21.34 19.81 -17.59
CA GLN A 31 21.84 20.11 -18.93
C GLN A 31 20.68 20.51 -19.85
N ASP A 32 20.98 21.47 -20.73
CA ASP A 32 20.09 22.07 -21.73
C ASP A 32 19.45 21.07 -22.70
N GLU A 33 18.22 21.41 -23.05
CA GLU A 33 17.30 20.71 -23.94
C GLU A 33 17.64 21.03 -25.42
N ALA A 34 17.82 19.99 -26.24
CA ALA A 34 17.94 20.12 -27.68
C ALA A 34 16.53 20.23 -28.30
N ALA A 35 16.32 21.30 -29.09
CA ALA A 35 15.08 21.57 -29.79
C ALA A 35 14.75 20.47 -30.83
N VAL A 36 13.50 19.99 -30.80
CA VAL A 36 12.90 19.17 -31.86
C VAL A 36 11.66 19.89 -32.40
N GLU A 37 11.63 20.08 -33.71
CA GLU A 37 10.55 20.70 -34.49
C GLU A 37 9.23 19.89 -34.41
N PRO A 38 8.05 20.52 -34.53
CA PRO A 38 6.78 19.80 -34.54
C PRO A 38 6.58 19.07 -35.87
N ALA A 39 6.50 17.74 -35.81
CA ALA A 39 5.99 16.90 -36.90
C ALA A 39 4.46 17.06 -37.02
N ALA A 40 4.02 17.11 -38.27
CA ALA A 40 2.66 17.37 -38.70
C ALA A 40 1.64 16.33 -38.20
N ALA A 41 0.44 16.80 -37.89
CA ALA A 41 -0.75 15.97 -37.68
C ALA A 41 -1.12 15.24 -38.97
N GLU A 42 -1.04 13.91 -38.96
CA GLU A 42 -1.65 13.08 -39.99
C GLU A 42 -3.14 12.87 -39.72
N ALA A 43 -3.88 12.82 -40.82
CA ALA A 43 -5.33 12.90 -40.94
C ALA A 43 -6.10 11.83 -40.14
N SER A 44 -7.10 12.28 -39.37
CA SER A 44 -8.23 11.42 -38.99
C SER A 44 -9.00 11.05 -40.26
N ALA A 45 -9.07 9.75 -40.56
CA ALA A 45 -9.97 9.22 -41.58
C ALA A 45 -11.42 9.65 -41.27
N ASP A 46 -12.21 9.90 -42.32
CA ASP A 46 -13.63 10.20 -42.22
C ASP A 46 -14.37 8.95 -41.73
N LEU A 47 -14.51 8.81 -40.40
CA LEU A 47 -15.16 7.67 -39.74
C LEU A 47 -16.70 7.74 -39.82
N GLY A 48 -17.27 8.70 -40.54
CA GLY A 48 -18.72 8.83 -40.74
C GLY A 48 -19.53 9.09 -39.46
N GLY A 49 -18.89 9.61 -38.41
CA GLY A 49 -19.48 9.95 -37.11
C GLY A 49 -18.46 10.58 -36.14
N ASP A 50 -18.91 11.13 -35.00
CA ASP A 50 -18.05 11.70 -33.95
C ASP A 50 -17.68 10.64 -32.88
N PRO A 51 -16.42 10.20 -32.80
CA PRO A 51 -15.97 9.22 -31.80
C PRO A 51 -16.11 9.69 -30.35
N THR A 52 -16.09 10.99 -30.09
CA THR A 52 -16.20 11.54 -28.73
C THR A 52 -17.63 11.43 -28.22
N ALA A 53 -18.61 11.86 -29.03
CA ALA A 53 -20.03 11.64 -28.76
C ALA A 53 -20.34 10.13 -28.69
N GLY A 54 -19.75 9.34 -29.59
CA GLY A 54 -19.87 7.89 -29.62
C GLY A 54 -19.43 7.21 -28.33
N LYS A 55 -18.31 7.64 -27.73
CA LYS A 55 -17.81 7.13 -26.45
C LYS A 55 -18.82 7.33 -25.32
N GLN A 56 -19.47 8.49 -25.27
CA GLN A 56 -20.47 8.78 -24.23
C GLN A 56 -21.69 7.86 -24.39
N LEU A 57 -22.22 7.74 -25.61
CA LEU A 57 -23.35 6.87 -25.91
C LEU A 57 -23.04 5.39 -25.65
N PHE A 58 -21.83 4.94 -26.02
CA PHE A 58 -21.35 3.60 -25.74
C PHE A 58 -21.27 3.32 -24.24
N ASN A 59 -20.69 4.24 -23.47
CA ASN A 59 -20.56 4.09 -22.02
C ASN A 59 -21.93 4.04 -21.31
N GLN A 60 -22.93 4.75 -21.84
CA GLN A 60 -24.27 4.77 -21.28
C GLN A 60 -25.10 3.52 -21.63
N ASN A 61 -24.99 3.04 -22.87
CA ASN A 61 -25.94 2.05 -23.40
C ASN A 61 -25.33 0.67 -23.67
N CYS A 62 -24.03 0.59 -23.95
CA CYS A 62 -23.39 -0.63 -24.48
C CYS A 62 -22.33 -1.21 -23.54
N ALA A 63 -21.61 -0.36 -22.79
CA ALA A 63 -20.45 -0.76 -21.98
C ALA A 63 -20.75 -1.74 -20.84
N ALA A 64 -22.02 -1.89 -20.47
CA ALA A 64 -22.45 -2.90 -19.50
C ALA A 64 -22.31 -4.34 -20.04
N CYS A 65 -22.42 -4.52 -21.36
CA CYS A 65 -22.44 -5.85 -22.00
C CYS A 65 -21.32 -6.05 -23.03
N HIS A 66 -20.77 -4.97 -23.60
CA HIS A 66 -19.73 -5.01 -24.62
C HIS A 66 -18.44 -4.28 -24.22
N ALA A 67 -17.29 -4.84 -24.62
CA ALA A 67 -16.00 -4.16 -24.62
C ALA A 67 -15.51 -4.00 -26.05
N LEU A 68 -14.54 -3.11 -26.29
CA LEU A 68 -13.98 -2.92 -27.63
C LEU A 68 -13.10 -4.12 -28.01
N ASP A 69 -12.13 -4.47 -27.17
CA ASP A 69 -11.05 -5.40 -27.55
C ASP A 69 -11.17 -6.80 -26.92
N ARG A 70 -12.32 -7.14 -26.32
CA ARG A 70 -12.56 -8.47 -25.75
C ARG A 70 -14.03 -8.83 -25.62
N ASN A 71 -14.26 -10.12 -25.43
CA ASN A 71 -15.56 -10.75 -25.20
C ASN A 71 -16.06 -10.51 -23.76
N MET A 72 -17.33 -10.14 -23.60
CA MET A 72 -18.00 -9.87 -22.31
C MET A 72 -19.35 -10.61 -22.23
N THR A 73 -20.45 -9.98 -21.84
CA THR A 73 -21.79 -10.58 -21.99
C THR A 73 -22.18 -10.69 -23.46
N GLY A 74 -21.63 -9.81 -24.31
CA GLY A 74 -21.67 -9.90 -25.76
C GLY A 74 -20.28 -9.81 -26.39
N PRO A 75 -20.20 -9.93 -27.73
CA PRO A 75 -18.94 -9.92 -28.47
C PRO A 75 -18.17 -8.61 -28.35
N MET A 76 -16.86 -8.70 -28.57
CA MET A 76 -16.01 -7.52 -28.73
C MET A 76 -16.48 -6.65 -29.89
N LEU A 77 -16.42 -5.33 -29.75
CA LEU A 77 -16.98 -4.39 -30.73
C LEU A 77 -15.95 -3.58 -31.52
N ARG A 78 -14.64 -3.75 -31.28
CA ARG A 78 -13.58 -3.08 -32.05
C ARG A 78 -13.78 -3.34 -33.55
N ASN A 79 -13.82 -2.25 -34.32
CA ASN A 79 -14.02 -2.27 -35.78
C ASN A 79 -15.21 -3.15 -36.22
N VAL A 80 -16.30 -3.22 -35.44
CA VAL A 80 -17.39 -4.18 -35.69
C VAL A 80 -18.03 -3.98 -37.07
N GLU A 81 -18.18 -2.73 -37.52
CA GLU A 81 -18.73 -2.44 -38.85
C GLU A 81 -17.86 -3.02 -39.97
N THR A 82 -16.56 -2.75 -39.93
CA THR A 82 -15.61 -3.29 -40.91
C THR A 82 -15.57 -4.81 -40.85
N ARG A 83 -15.50 -5.41 -39.66
CA ARG A 83 -15.48 -6.87 -39.50
C ARG A 83 -16.73 -7.52 -40.06
N LEU A 84 -17.92 -7.00 -39.77
CA LEU A 84 -19.16 -7.58 -40.30
C LEU A 84 -19.28 -7.40 -41.82
N SER A 85 -18.83 -6.27 -42.35
CA SER A 85 -18.81 -6.03 -43.80
C SER A 85 -17.85 -6.99 -44.51
N GLU A 86 -16.67 -7.25 -43.95
CA GLU A 86 -15.64 -8.09 -44.58
C GLU A 86 -15.89 -9.58 -44.37
N GLU A 87 -16.27 -9.99 -43.15
CA GLU A 87 -16.41 -11.41 -42.78
C GLU A 87 -17.78 -11.98 -43.18
N GLN A 88 -18.84 -11.16 -43.11
CA GLN A 88 -20.23 -11.62 -43.26
C GLN A 88 -20.98 -10.92 -44.40
N GLY A 89 -20.37 -9.94 -45.07
CA GLY A 89 -21.02 -9.16 -46.14
C GLY A 89 -22.18 -8.30 -45.63
N LEU A 90 -22.22 -7.99 -44.33
CA LEU A 90 -23.29 -7.22 -43.69
C LEU A 90 -22.93 -5.74 -43.65
N ASP A 91 -23.88 -4.90 -44.04
CA ASP A 91 -23.70 -3.46 -44.10
C ASP A 91 -24.15 -2.75 -42.81
N ARG A 92 -23.95 -1.43 -42.79
CA ARG A 92 -24.35 -0.57 -41.68
C ARG A 92 -25.87 -0.60 -41.44
N GLU A 93 -26.69 -0.84 -42.46
CA GLU A 93 -28.14 -0.96 -42.29
C GLU A 93 -28.53 -2.17 -41.44
N TRP A 94 -27.81 -3.29 -41.59
CA TRP A 94 -27.99 -4.45 -40.72
C TRP A 94 -27.70 -4.09 -39.25
N LEU A 95 -26.61 -3.37 -38.99
CA LEU A 95 -26.26 -2.90 -37.64
C LEU A 95 -27.34 -1.99 -37.04
N TYR A 96 -27.94 -1.10 -37.83
CA TYR A 96 -29.08 -0.28 -37.37
C TYR A 96 -30.26 -1.13 -36.92
N LYS A 97 -30.62 -2.16 -37.71
CA LYS A 97 -31.74 -3.06 -37.39
C LYS A 97 -31.43 -3.90 -36.15
N TRP A 98 -30.21 -4.41 -36.03
CA TRP A 98 -29.74 -5.19 -34.88
C TRP A 98 -29.76 -4.39 -33.59
N ILE A 99 -29.18 -3.18 -33.57
CA ILE A 99 -29.08 -2.34 -32.37
C ILE A 99 -30.46 -1.86 -31.91
N ARG A 100 -31.35 -1.54 -32.85
CA ARG A 100 -32.71 -1.08 -32.50
C ARG A 100 -33.63 -2.20 -32.08
N ASN A 101 -33.52 -3.39 -32.68
CA ASN A 101 -34.41 -4.51 -32.42
C ASN A 101 -33.79 -5.88 -32.80
N SER A 102 -32.81 -6.32 -32.00
CA SER A 102 -32.16 -7.63 -32.16
C SER A 102 -33.16 -8.79 -32.12
N ALA A 103 -34.14 -8.77 -31.21
CA ALA A 103 -35.18 -9.78 -31.07
C ALA A 103 -36.04 -9.90 -32.34
N GLY A 104 -36.37 -8.77 -32.98
CA GLY A 104 -37.07 -8.76 -34.26
C GLY A 104 -36.26 -9.38 -35.39
N LEU A 105 -34.94 -9.14 -35.43
CA LEU A 105 -34.04 -9.74 -36.41
C LEU A 105 -33.91 -11.26 -36.21
N ILE A 106 -33.75 -11.71 -34.98
CA ILE A 106 -33.70 -13.13 -34.61
C ILE A 106 -35.01 -13.83 -35.04
N ALA A 107 -36.16 -13.24 -34.67
CA ALA A 107 -37.48 -13.77 -35.01
C ALA A 107 -37.78 -13.78 -36.52
N SER A 108 -37.16 -12.88 -37.29
CA SER A 108 -37.29 -12.85 -38.76
C SER A 108 -36.58 -14.02 -39.46
N GLY A 109 -35.76 -14.78 -38.74
CA GLY A 109 -34.99 -15.90 -39.30
C GLY A 109 -33.65 -15.49 -39.92
N ASP A 110 -33.14 -14.29 -39.63
CA ASP A 110 -31.82 -13.84 -40.10
C ASP A 110 -30.72 -14.80 -39.61
N SER A 111 -29.89 -15.29 -40.54
CA SER A 111 -28.95 -16.37 -40.27
C SER A 111 -27.83 -15.94 -39.32
N TYR A 112 -27.32 -14.72 -39.46
CA TYR A 112 -26.22 -14.22 -38.64
C TYR A 112 -26.71 -13.81 -37.25
N ALA A 113 -27.89 -13.16 -37.17
CA ALA A 113 -28.57 -12.86 -35.91
C ALA A 113 -28.78 -14.12 -35.06
N ASN A 114 -29.28 -15.20 -35.67
CA ASN A 114 -29.49 -16.48 -35.00
C ASN A 114 -28.17 -17.18 -34.62
N GLN A 115 -27.13 -17.06 -35.45
CA GLN A 115 -25.80 -17.59 -35.13
C GLN A 115 -25.24 -16.92 -33.87
N VAL A 116 -25.17 -15.59 -33.86
CA VAL A 116 -24.67 -14.81 -32.72
C VAL A 116 -25.50 -15.10 -31.47
N TYR A 117 -26.83 -15.17 -31.59
CA TYR A 117 -27.69 -15.49 -30.45
C TYR A 117 -27.37 -16.85 -29.83
N ASN A 118 -27.12 -17.88 -30.65
CA ASN A 118 -26.79 -19.21 -30.14
C ASN A 118 -25.36 -19.30 -29.58
N GLU A 119 -24.39 -18.63 -30.21
CA GLU A 119 -22.99 -18.59 -29.76
C GLU A 119 -22.86 -17.93 -28.38
N TRP A 120 -23.71 -16.94 -28.08
CA TRP A 120 -23.69 -16.18 -26.83
C TRP A 120 -24.74 -16.69 -25.82
N ASN A 121 -24.95 -18.01 -25.78
CA ASN A 121 -25.82 -18.68 -24.81
C ASN A 121 -27.26 -18.12 -24.75
N GLN A 122 -27.78 -17.64 -25.88
CA GLN A 122 -29.14 -17.12 -25.99
C GLN A 122 -29.42 -15.92 -25.07
N VAL A 123 -28.36 -15.19 -24.69
CA VAL A 123 -28.49 -13.94 -23.93
C VAL A 123 -29.13 -12.87 -24.83
N ALA A 124 -30.26 -12.31 -24.38
CA ALA A 124 -30.98 -11.30 -25.15
C ALA A 124 -30.26 -9.94 -25.06
N MET A 125 -29.94 -9.35 -26.22
CA MET A 125 -29.46 -7.97 -26.30
C MET A 125 -30.64 -7.01 -26.13
N THR A 126 -30.50 -6.03 -25.24
CA THR A 126 -31.50 -4.96 -25.05
C THR A 126 -31.73 -4.20 -26.35
N ALA A 127 -32.99 -3.94 -26.70
CA ALA A 127 -33.37 -3.17 -27.87
C ALA A 127 -33.24 -1.66 -27.60
N PHE A 128 -32.63 -0.91 -28.53
CA PHE A 128 -32.45 0.53 -28.41
C PHE A 128 -33.23 1.31 -29.49
N PRO A 129 -34.58 1.27 -29.49
CA PRO A 129 -35.39 1.90 -30.54
C PRO A 129 -35.29 3.43 -30.56
N LEU A 130 -34.80 4.04 -29.47
CA LEU A 130 -34.67 5.48 -29.32
C LEU A 130 -33.37 6.05 -29.91
N LEU A 131 -32.39 5.20 -30.26
CA LEU A 131 -31.14 5.68 -30.87
C LEU A 131 -31.37 6.06 -32.33
N SER A 132 -31.03 7.30 -32.69
CA SER A 132 -31.08 7.79 -34.07
C SER A 132 -29.94 7.21 -34.93
N ASP A 133 -30.02 7.34 -36.26
CA ASP A 133 -28.94 6.86 -37.14
C ASP A 133 -27.63 7.56 -36.84
N THR A 134 -27.69 8.86 -36.50
CA THR A 134 -26.54 9.65 -36.06
C THR A 134 -25.94 9.12 -34.76
N ASP A 135 -26.77 8.74 -33.78
CA ASP A 135 -26.28 8.18 -32.52
C ASP A 135 -25.55 6.86 -32.75
N ILE A 136 -26.11 5.98 -33.59
CA ILE A 136 -25.49 4.70 -33.94
C ILE A 136 -24.19 4.94 -34.73
N ASN A 137 -24.17 5.88 -35.67
CA ASN A 137 -22.96 6.26 -36.40
C ASN A 137 -21.84 6.74 -35.48
N ASN A 138 -22.18 7.57 -34.49
CA ASN A 138 -21.21 8.02 -33.50
C ASN A 138 -20.67 6.83 -32.69
N ILE A 139 -21.53 5.91 -32.24
CA ILE A 139 -21.11 4.69 -31.54
C ILE A 139 -20.17 3.85 -32.42
N LEU A 140 -20.51 3.61 -33.68
CA LEU A 140 -19.68 2.84 -34.61
C LEU A 140 -18.33 3.53 -34.88
N ALA A 141 -18.33 4.85 -35.07
CA ALA A 141 -17.11 5.64 -35.21
C ALA A 141 -16.21 5.51 -33.97
N TYR A 142 -16.79 5.47 -32.76
CA TYR A 142 -16.02 5.18 -31.54
C TYR A 142 -15.43 3.77 -31.52
N THR A 143 -16.16 2.76 -32.03
CA THR A 143 -15.62 1.40 -32.12
C THR A 143 -14.43 1.27 -33.07
N ALA A 144 -14.38 2.14 -34.10
CA ALA A 144 -13.30 2.21 -35.07
C ALA A 144 -12.17 3.17 -34.68
N TYR A 145 -12.39 3.98 -33.63
CA TYR A 145 -11.44 4.99 -33.22
C TYR A 145 -10.22 4.41 -32.49
N VAL A 146 -9.04 4.77 -32.99
CA VAL A 146 -7.75 4.53 -32.34
C VAL A 146 -7.29 5.85 -31.71
N PRO A 147 -7.31 5.99 -30.37
CA PRO A 147 -6.77 7.18 -29.75
C PRO A 147 -5.27 7.29 -30.05
N PRO A 148 -4.74 8.49 -30.34
CA PRO A 148 -3.30 8.69 -30.40
C PRO A 148 -2.69 8.30 -29.05
N VAL A 149 -1.54 7.63 -29.09
CA VAL A 149 -0.78 7.27 -27.89
C VAL A 149 -0.32 8.56 -27.22
N THR A 150 -1.07 9.05 -26.24
CA THR A 150 -0.64 10.15 -25.40
C THR A 150 0.20 9.58 -24.28
N ASP A 151 1.52 9.71 -24.38
CA ASP A 151 2.39 9.66 -23.21
C ASP A 151 1.83 10.65 -22.18
N GLY A 152 1.51 10.16 -20.98
CA GLY A 152 0.78 10.87 -19.93
C GLY A 152 1.56 12.03 -19.28
N GLY A 153 1.98 13.01 -20.07
CA GLY A 153 2.66 14.23 -19.64
C GLY A 153 1.72 15.44 -19.60
N GLY A 154 0.64 15.38 -18.82
CA GLY A 154 -0.26 16.52 -18.62
C GLY A 154 0.22 17.45 -17.50
N LYS A 155 1.05 18.44 -17.81
CA LYS A 155 1.30 19.60 -16.92
C LYS A 155 0.05 20.49 -16.88
N GLY A 156 -0.80 20.30 -15.88
CA GLY A 156 -1.85 21.26 -15.50
C GLY A 156 -1.30 22.40 -14.63
N PRO A 157 -1.99 23.55 -14.52
CA PRO A 157 -1.50 24.72 -13.82
C PRO A 157 -1.42 24.47 -12.32
N ILE A 158 -0.23 24.68 -11.76
CA ILE A 158 0.05 24.59 -10.33
C ILE A 158 -0.76 25.69 -9.63
N THR A 159 -1.79 25.30 -8.89
CA THR A 159 -2.44 26.20 -7.94
C THR A 159 -1.67 26.12 -6.64
N GLU A 160 -1.05 27.24 -6.28
CA GLU A 160 -0.15 27.38 -5.14
C GLU A 160 -0.89 27.11 -3.82
N LEU A 161 -0.62 25.95 -3.21
CA LEU A 161 -1.09 25.63 -1.85
C LEU A 161 -0.14 26.31 -0.86
N LYS A 162 -0.71 27.17 -0.01
CA LYS A 162 -0.01 27.87 1.07
C LYS A 162 0.69 26.87 2.00
N PRO A 163 1.96 27.12 2.40
CA PRO A 163 2.66 26.27 3.35
C PRO A 163 1.97 26.36 4.72
N VAL A 164 1.70 25.18 5.29
CA VAL A 164 1.45 24.99 6.71
C VAL A 164 2.68 25.47 7.48
N GLU A 165 2.47 26.23 8.56
CA GLU A 165 3.57 26.77 9.36
C GLU A 165 4.49 25.64 9.86
N PRO A 166 5.81 25.72 9.61
CA PRO A 166 6.75 24.76 10.14
C PRO A 166 6.96 25.03 11.63
N GLY A 167 6.49 24.13 12.48
CA GLY A 167 7.03 23.99 13.83
C GLY A 167 8.55 23.80 13.72
N ILE A 168 9.31 24.59 14.47
CA ILE A 168 10.77 24.60 14.40
C ILE A 168 11.28 23.19 14.72
N SER A 169 11.82 22.49 13.73
CA SER A 169 12.34 21.14 13.89
C SER A 169 13.58 21.16 14.79
N ASN A 170 13.76 20.10 15.59
CA ASN A 170 14.90 19.96 16.50
C ASN A 170 16.26 20.11 15.77
N GLU A 171 16.32 19.79 14.48
CA GLU A 171 17.51 19.99 13.62
C GLU A 171 17.87 21.47 13.42
N ILE A 172 16.87 22.36 13.28
CA ILE A 172 17.09 23.81 13.17
C ILE A 172 17.58 24.36 14.52
N ILE A 173 17.02 23.87 15.63
CA ILE A 173 17.44 24.27 16.99
C ILE A 173 18.88 23.83 17.26
N LEU A 174 19.23 22.58 16.90
CA LEU A 174 20.59 22.05 17.03
C LEU A 174 21.58 22.80 16.13
N GLY A 175 21.18 23.12 14.89
CA GLY A 175 21.98 23.93 13.97
C GLY A 175 22.24 25.35 14.51
N ALA A 176 21.21 26.01 15.06
CA ALA A 176 21.34 27.33 15.67
C ALA A 176 22.24 27.31 16.92
N LEU A 177 22.08 26.31 17.80
CA LEU A 177 22.94 26.14 18.97
C LEU A 177 24.40 25.88 18.60
N ALA A 178 24.65 25.04 17.60
CA ALA A 178 26.00 24.79 17.10
C ALA A 178 26.65 26.05 16.52
N PHE A 179 25.87 26.87 15.80
CA PHE A 179 26.34 28.14 15.25
C PHE A 179 26.70 29.14 16.37
N VAL A 180 25.83 29.30 17.38
CA VAL A 180 26.11 30.16 18.54
C VAL A 180 27.36 29.68 19.28
N LEU A 181 27.51 28.37 19.51
CA LEU A 181 28.70 27.81 20.14
C LEU A 181 29.97 28.12 19.32
N ALA A 182 29.91 27.99 17.99
CA ALA A 182 31.03 28.29 17.11
C ALA A 182 31.42 29.78 17.18
N VAL A 183 30.43 30.70 17.16
CA VAL A 183 30.67 32.13 17.30
C VAL A 183 31.30 32.46 18.66
N LEU A 184 30.83 31.84 19.76
CA LEU A 184 31.41 32.02 21.08
C LEU A 184 32.85 31.52 21.15
N VAL A 185 33.16 30.37 20.54
CA VAL A 185 34.53 29.83 20.49
C VAL A 185 35.45 30.76 19.69
N ILE A 186 34.99 31.26 18.54
CA ILE A 186 35.74 32.22 17.72
C ILE A 186 35.97 33.51 18.51
N MET A 187 34.92 34.08 19.11
CA MET A 187 35.02 35.29 19.93
C MET A 187 36.02 35.11 21.08
N LEU A 188 35.96 33.99 21.80
CA LEU A 188 36.86 33.70 22.92
C LEU A 188 38.31 33.55 22.46
N PHE A 189 38.53 32.96 21.29
CA PHE A 189 39.86 32.89 20.66
C PHE A 189 40.36 34.28 20.25
N THR A 190 39.52 35.09 19.59
CA THR A 190 39.86 36.44 19.14
C THR A 190 40.17 37.36 20.33
N VAL A 191 39.33 37.35 21.37
CA VAL A 191 39.54 38.12 22.61
C VAL A 191 40.83 37.70 23.30
N ASN A 192 41.07 36.40 23.48
CA ASN A 192 42.32 35.90 24.07
C ASN A 192 43.53 36.32 23.23
N SER A 193 43.44 36.24 21.90
CA SER A 193 44.52 36.68 21.01
C SER A 193 44.77 38.20 21.08
N THR A 194 43.71 38.99 21.25
CA THR A 194 43.79 40.45 21.31
C THR A 194 44.36 40.91 22.65
N LEU A 195 43.87 40.34 23.76
CA LEU A 195 44.42 40.59 25.10
C LEU A 195 45.91 40.24 25.17
N ARG A 196 46.35 39.17 24.50
CA ARG A 196 47.77 38.81 24.39
C ARG A 196 48.59 39.83 23.63
N ARG A 197 48.10 40.27 22.46
CA ARG A 197 48.78 41.31 21.67
C ARG A 197 48.91 42.62 22.45
N ILE A 198 47.89 42.97 23.24
CA ILE A 198 47.90 44.15 24.11
C ILE A 198 48.86 43.95 25.30
N ALA A 199 48.94 42.75 25.89
CA ALA A 199 49.88 42.45 26.97
C ALA A 199 51.35 42.54 26.50
N GLU A 200 51.66 41.97 25.33
CA GLU A 200 52.98 42.08 24.68
C GLU A 200 53.35 43.54 24.36
N ALA A 201 52.39 44.33 23.84
CA ALA A 201 52.62 45.75 23.52
C ALA A 201 52.84 46.64 24.76
N ASN A 202 52.38 46.23 25.94
CA ASN A 202 52.55 46.95 27.20
C ASN A 202 53.77 46.48 28.02
N GLY A 203 54.67 45.68 27.43
CA GLY A 203 55.90 45.23 28.08
C GLY A 203 55.69 44.26 29.25
N ILE A 204 54.51 43.64 29.34
CA ILE A 204 54.24 42.55 30.27
C ILE A 204 54.74 41.28 29.58
N ASP A 205 55.89 40.76 30.02
CA ASP A 205 56.40 39.49 29.52
C ASP A 205 55.47 38.36 29.99
N VAL A 206 54.57 37.95 29.10
CA VAL A 206 53.73 36.77 29.32
C VAL A 206 54.59 35.55 28.98
N GLU A 207 55.64 35.36 29.77
CA GLU A 207 56.60 34.28 29.59
C GLU A 207 55.81 32.98 29.55
N ARG A 208 55.79 32.31 28.39
CA ARG A 208 55.17 30.99 28.25
C ARG A 208 56.07 30.01 28.98
N VAL A 209 55.90 29.92 30.30
CA VAL A 209 56.04 28.62 30.95
C VAL A 209 54.88 27.79 30.40
N ARG A 210 55.10 27.18 29.23
CA ARG A 210 54.25 26.11 28.72
C ARG A 210 54.53 24.95 29.65
N GLU A 211 53.98 25.02 30.87
CA GLU A 211 53.94 23.89 31.77
C GLU A 211 53.46 22.71 30.93
N LYS A 212 54.19 21.59 31.01
CA LYS A 212 53.89 20.36 30.29
C LYS A 212 52.50 19.90 30.72
N ARG A 213 51.45 20.46 30.11
CA ARG A 213 50.07 20.08 30.35
C ARG A 213 50.00 18.59 30.07
N THR A 214 49.54 17.83 31.06
CA THR A 214 49.32 16.41 30.88
C THR A 214 48.34 16.24 29.72
N PRO A 215 48.65 15.37 28.73
CA PRO A 215 47.73 15.16 27.62
C PRO A 215 46.40 14.61 28.16
N ILE A 216 45.27 15.02 27.57
CA ILE A 216 43.92 14.89 28.14
C ILE A 216 43.59 13.46 28.59
N TRP A 217 43.93 12.45 27.81
CA TRP A 217 43.78 11.03 28.17
C TRP A 217 44.54 10.63 29.45
N LYS A 218 45.73 11.19 29.68
CA LYS A 218 46.52 10.94 30.90
C LYS A 218 45.92 11.70 32.09
N ALA A 219 45.45 12.93 31.89
CA ALA A 219 44.72 13.68 32.91
C ALA A 219 43.39 12.98 33.29
N PHE A 220 42.70 12.41 32.31
CA PHE A 220 41.50 11.62 32.50
C PHE A 220 41.80 10.32 33.26
N ALA A 221 42.80 9.54 32.82
CA ALA A 221 43.18 8.29 33.48
C ALA A 221 43.72 8.49 34.91
N GLN A 222 44.33 9.64 35.20
CA GLN A 222 44.76 10.02 36.55
C GLN A 222 43.59 10.47 37.45
N ASN A 223 42.48 10.92 36.85
CA ASN A 223 41.29 11.31 37.59
C ASN A 223 40.40 10.09 37.86
N GLN A 224 40.60 9.46 39.02
CA GLN A 224 39.86 8.26 39.43
C GLN A 224 38.34 8.45 39.41
N PHE A 225 37.83 9.65 39.70
CA PHE A 225 36.41 9.95 39.62
C PHE A 225 35.89 9.90 38.18
N LEU A 226 36.59 10.54 37.24
CA LEU A 226 36.18 10.52 35.82
C LEU A 226 36.29 9.11 35.22
N VAL A 227 37.32 8.35 35.57
CA VAL A 227 37.43 6.94 35.16
C VAL A 227 36.27 6.13 35.72
N PHE A 228 35.96 6.27 37.02
CA PHE A 228 34.86 5.56 37.66
C PHE A 228 33.50 5.89 37.02
N VAL A 229 33.19 7.17 36.84
CA VAL A 229 31.93 7.62 36.19
C VAL A 229 31.83 7.09 34.76
N SER A 230 32.94 7.10 34.02
CA SER A 230 32.95 6.62 32.64
C SER A 230 32.79 5.10 32.56
N VAL A 231 33.41 4.34 33.47
CA VAL A 231 33.22 2.90 33.57
C VAL A 231 31.78 2.58 33.94
N LEU A 232 31.21 3.27 34.93
CA LEU A 232 29.81 3.11 35.32
C LEU A 232 28.87 3.42 34.16
N PHE A 233 29.11 4.51 33.43
CA PHE A 233 28.35 4.87 32.25
C PHE A 233 28.42 3.79 31.15
N LEU A 234 29.61 3.26 30.87
CA LEU A 234 29.79 2.20 29.87
C LEU A 234 29.13 0.88 30.31
N LEU A 235 29.19 0.54 31.60
CA LEU A 235 28.49 -0.63 32.14
C LEU A 235 26.97 -0.48 32.04
N LEU A 236 26.41 0.66 32.44
CA LEU A 236 24.97 0.91 32.33
C LEU A 236 24.51 0.97 30.87
N SER A 237 25.29 1.61 30.01
CA SER A 237 25.00 1.67 28.57
C SER A 237 25.03 0.28 27.94
N SER A 238 26.06 -0.52 28.24
CA SER A 238 26.15 -1.89 27.72
C SER A 238 25.02 -2.78 28.23
N ALA A 239 24.66 -2.67 29.51
CA ALA A 239 23.51 -3.38 30.08
C ALA A 239 22.19 -2.96 29.42
N TYR A 240 21.99 -1.66 29.19
CA TYR A 240 20.82 -1.12 28.50
C TYR A 240 20.72 -1.66 27.07
N PHE A 241 21.78 -1.55 26.25
CA PHE A 241 21.76 -2.05 24.87
C PHE A 241 21.64 -3.58 24.78
N ALA A 242 22.26 -4.31 25.71
CA ALA A 242 22.11 -5.76 25.78
C ALA A 242 20.66 -6.15 26.13
N TYR A 243 20.06 -5.51 27.13
CA TYR A 243 18.66 -5.73 27.51
C TYR A 243 17.71 -5.36 26.37
N ALA A 244 17.91 -4.18 25.76
CA ALA A 244 17.12 -3.72 24.63
C ALA A 244 17.17 -4.73 23.46
N TYR A 245 18.37 -5.18 23.07
CA TYR A 245 18.52 -6.18 22.02
C TYR A 245 17.83 -7.51 22.36
N MET A 246 18.01 -8.03 23.58
CA MET A 246 17.37 -9.28 24.01
C MET A 246 15.84 -9.16 24.06
N SER A 247 15.31 -7.99 24.43
CA SER A 247 13.86 -7.74 24.49
C SER A 247 13.16 -7.74 23.13
N GLN A 248 13.92 -7.62 22.03
CA GLN A 248 13.40 -7.66 20.66
C GLN A 248 13.41 -9.08 20.07
N ILE A 249 13.95 -10.08 20.77
CA ILE A 249 13.96 -11.46 20.27
C ILE A 249 12.53 -12.00 20.25
N GLY A 250 12.08 -12.47 19.09
CA GLY A 250 10.73 -13.00 18.91
C GLY A 250 9.64 -11.93 18.73
N VAL A 251 10.04 -10.69 18.40
CA VAL A 251 9.12 -9.61 18.01
C VAL A 251 9.22 -9.39 16.51
N ASP A 252 8.17 -9.75 15.77
CA ASP A 252 8.15 -9.69 14.29
C ASP A 252 7.40 -8.45 13.75
N GLN A 253 7.39 -7.35 14.51
CA GLN A 253 6.76 -6.10 14.05
C GLN A 253 7.42 -5.58 12.77
N GLY A 254 6.60 -5.12 11.83
CA GLY A 254 7.03 -4.65 10.52
C GLY A 254 7.40 -5.78 9.54
N TYR A 255 7.24 -7.06 9.91
CA TYR A 255 7.48 -8.17 8.99
C TYR A 255 6.50 -8.09 7.79
N ALA A 256 7.06 -7.91 6.60
CA ALA A 256 6.35 -7.68 5.34
C ALA A 256 6.95 -8.54 4.21
N PRO A 257 6.62 -9.84 4.13
CA PRO A 257 7.15 -10.72 3.10
C PRO A 257 6.49 -10.45 1.74
N VAL A 258 7.25 -10.67 0.67
CA VAL A 258 6.71 -10.64 -0.70
C VAL A 258 5.72 -11.80 -0.88
N GLN A 259 4.52 -11.47 -1.34
CA GLN A 259 3.46 -12.45 -1.62
C GLN A 259 3.52 -12.95 -3.09
N PRO A 260 2.97 -14.13 -3.41
CA PRO A 260 2.98 -14.64 -4.79
C PRO A 260 2.17 -13.79 -5.78
N ILE A 261 1.10 -13.16 -5.28
CA ILE A 261 0.30 -12.17 -6.00
C ILE A 261 0.36 -10.89 -5.17
N HIS A 262 0.62 -9.77 -5.83
CA HIS A 262 0.64 -8.46 -5.17
C HIS A 262 -0.79 -8.00 -4.90
N TYR A 263 -1.33 -8.45 -3.77
CA TYR A 263 -2.67 -8.10 -3.31
C TYR A 263 -2.65 -6.84 -2.44
N SER A 264 -3.40 -5.82 -2.85
CA SER A 264 -3.52 -4.55 -2.12
C SER A 264 -4.80 -4.50 -1.29
N HIS A 265 -4.66 -4.45 0.05
CA HIS A 265 -5.79 -4.20 0.95
C HIS A 265 -6.28 -2.76 0.83
N ARG A 266 -5.39 -1.82 0.53
CA ARG A 266 -5.71 -0.41 0.26
C ARG A 266 -6.75 -0.25 -0.85
N ILE A 267 -6.60 -0.97 -1.97
CA ILE A 267 -7.59 -0.88 -3.06
C ILE A 267 -8.93 -1.51 -2.64
N HIS A 268 -8.91 -2.69 -2.01
CA HIS A 268 -10.14 -3.43 -1.70
C HIS A 268 -10.91 -2.85 -0.50
N ALA A 269 -10.26 -2.68 0.65
CA ALA A 269 -10.88 -2.17 1.87
C ALA A 269 -10.82 -0.64 1.96
N GLY A 270 -9.77 0.00 1.46
CA GLY A 270 -9.59 1.45 1.53
C GLY A 270 -10.37 2.23 0.48
N VAL A 271 -10.15 1.95 -0.80
CA VAL A 271 -10.79 2.66 -1.92
C VAL A 271 -12.21 2.14 -2.14
N ASN A 272 -12.36 0.83 -2.33
CA ASN A 272 -13.65 0.22 -2.65
C ASN A 272 -14.55 -0.02 -1.42
N LYS A 273 -14.04 0.25 -0.21
CA LYS A 273 -14.77 0.10 1.06
C LYS A 273 -15.41 -1.28 1.23
N ILE A 274 -14.72 -2.33 0.77
CA ILE A 274 -15.17 -3.71 1.00
C ILE A 274 -14.95 -4.07 2.47
N GLU A 275 -16.03 -4.46 3.13
CA GLU A 275 -16.02 -4.90 4.52
C GLU A 275 -15.02 -6.04 4.79
N CYS A 276 -14.25 -5.94 5.87
CA CYS A 276 -13.17 -6.91 6.17
C CYS A 276 -13.67 -8.36 6.25
N THR A 277 -14.88 -8.53 6.77
CA THR A 277 -15.52 -9.84 6.99
C THR A 277 -16.20 -10.42 5.75
N TYR A 278 -16.23 -9.68 4.63
CA TYR A 278 -16.67 -10.22 3.34
C TYR A 278 -15.69 -11.30 2.86
N CYS A 279 -14.39 -10.97 2.86
CA CYS A 279 -13.33 -11.92 2.50
C CYS A 279 -12.95 -12.81 3.70
N HIS A 280 -12.78 -12.23 4.88
CA HIS A 280 -12.39 -12.95 6.10
C HIS A 280 -13.60 -13.38 6.94
N SER A 281 -14.54 -14.08 6.29
CA SER A 281 -15.84 -14.44 6.88
C SER A 281 -15.74 -15.34 8.10
N SER A 282 -14.71 -16.19 8.18
CA SER A 282 -14.53 -17.12 9.31
C SER A 282 -14.15 -16.42 10.62
N ALA A 283 -13.75 -15.14 10.58
CA ALA A 283 -13.45 -14.36 11.79
C ALA A 283 -14.64 -14.30 12.76
N ARG A 284 -15.88 -14.37 12.24
CA ARG A 284 -17.11 -14.28 13.06
C ARG A 284 -17.48 -15.57 13.78
N VAL A 285 -17.04 -16.73 13.26
CA VAL A 285 -17.55 -18.03 13.71
C VAL A 285 -16.48 -19.04 14.10
N SER A 286 -15.24 -18.81 13.67
CA SER A 286 -14.13 -19.73 13.87
C SER A 286 -13.06 -19.13 14.78
N LYS A 287 -12.25 -20.00 15.38
CA LYS A 287 -11.02 -19.59 16.06
C LYS A 287 -9.98 -19.00 15.11
N HIS A 288 -10.00 -19.44 13.85
CA HIS A 288 -9.06 -19.00 12.84
C HIS A 288 -9.78 -18.18 11.75
N SER A 289 -9.38 -16.92 11.60
CA SER A 289 -9.70 -16.12 10.42
C SER A 289 -8.81 -16.58 9.26
N GLY A 290 -9.39 -17.40 8.38
CA GLY A 290 -8.66 -17.99 7.25
C GLY A 290 -8.40 -16.98 6.14
N ILE A 291 -7.42 -17.29 5.29
CA ILE A 291 -7.25 -16.61 4.01
C ILE A 291 -8.41 -17.01 3.09
N PRO A 292 -9.08 -16.07 2.41
CA PRO A 292 -10.20 -16.38 1.54
C PRO A 292 -9.79 -17.38 0.44
N SER A 293 -10.70 -18.31 0.12
CA SER A 293 -10.55 -19.14 -1.07
C SER A 293 -10.61 -18.27 -2.34
N LEU A 294 -9.95 -18.71 -3.42
CA LEU A 294 -9.92 -17.96 -4.68
C LEU A 294 -11.31 -17.80 -5.33
N ASN A 295 -12.30 -18.61 -4.93
CA ASN A 295 -13.69 -18.42 -5.35
C ASN A 295 -14.25 -17.05 -4.96
N VAL A 296 -13.86 -16.53 -3.79
CA VAL A 296 -14.28 -15.19 -3.33
C VAL A 296 -13.73 -14.12 -4.28
N CYS A 297 -12.48 -14.27 -4.71
CA CYS A 297 -11.86 -13.36 -5.68
C CYS A 297 -12.63 -13.40 -7.01
N MET A 298 -12.99 -14.59 -7.48
CA MET A 298 -13.68 -14.77 -8.77
C MET A 298 -15.14 -14.32 -8.77
N ASN A 299 -15.75 -14.02 -7.62
CA ASN A 299 -17.11 -13.44 -7.60
C ASN A 299 -17.16 -12.07 -8.26
N CYS A 300 -16.08 -11.29 -8.14
CA CYS A 300 -15.98 -9.96 -8.77
C CYS A 300 -15.04 -9.99 -9.99
N HIS A 301 -13.92 -10.71 -9.89
CA HIS A 301 -12.90 -10.72 -10.94
C HIS A 301 -13.31 -11.46 -12.22
N LYS A 302 -14.48 -12.08 -12.32
CA LYS A 302 -15.03 -12.48 -13.64
C LYS A 302 -15.39 -11.28 -14.52
N SER A 303 -15.87 -10.21 -13.90
CA SER A 303 -16.27 -8.98 -14.59
C SER A 303 -15.23 -7.86 -14.48
N ILE A 304 -14.26 -7.99 -13.56
CA ILE A 304 -13.17 -7.04 -13.33
C ILE A 304 -11.83 -7.65 -13.77
N TYR A 305 -11.43 -7.33 -15.00
CA TYR A 305 -10.37 -8.02 -15.77
C TYR A 305 -9.08 -7.20 -16.00
N GLU A 306 -8.85 -6.14 -15.22
CA GLU A 306 -9.04 -4.75 -15.65
C GLU A 306 -8.82 -3.79 -14.48
N TYR A 307 -7.59 -3.41 -14.12
CA TYR A 307 -7.43 -2.30 -13.17
C TYR A 307 -7.36 -0.96 -13.89
N LYS A 308 -8.43 -0.16 -13.73
CA LYS A 308 -8.58 1.15 -14.38
C LYS A 308 -8.03 2.32 -13.55
N GLY A 309 -7.55 2.07 -12.33
CA GLY A 309 -7.12 3.11 -11.40
C GLY A 309 -8.28 3.78 -10.66
N THR A 310 -7.94 4.74 -9.81
CA THR A 310 -8.88 5.67 -9.17
C THR A 310 -9.09 6.91 -10.05
N PRO A 311 -10.17 7.69 -9.87
CA PRO A 311 -10.39 8.95 -10.58
C PRO A 311 -9.21 9.93 -10.47
N GLU A 312 -8.47 9.88 -9.36
CA GLU A 312 -7.31 10.72 -9.07
C GLU A 312 -6.01 10.21 -9.72
N GLY A 313 -6.05 9.03 -10.33
CA GLY A 313 -4.88 8.35 -10.91
C GLY A 313 -3.95 7.72 -9.86
N PRO A 314 -2.93 6.95 -10.29
CA PRO A 314 -1.94 6.39 -9.38
C PRO A 314 -1.18 7.53 -8.66
N SER A 315 -0.94 7.36 -7.36
CA SER A 315 -0.18 8.35 -6.59
C SER A 315 1.27 8.44 -7.07
N ALA A 316 1.97 9.54 -6.74
CA ALA A 316 3.39 9.67 -7.04
C ALA A 316 4.23 8.54 -6.40
N GLU A 317 3.81 8.05 -5.23
CA GLU A 317 4.42 6.92 -4.56
C GLU A 317 4.13 5.59 -5.28
N ASP A 318 2.90 5.38 -5.75
CA ASP A 318 2.55 4.21 -6.57
C ASP A 318 3.42 4.15 -7.83
N LEU A 319 3.59 5.28 -8.52
CA LEU A 319 4.44 5.38 -9.71
C LEU A 319 5.93 5.14 -9.38
N ALA A 320 6.43 5.69 -8.27
CA ALA A 320 7.80 5.47 -7.82
C ALA A 320 8.09 3.99 -7.51
N ASN A 321 7.08 3.26 -7.02
CA ASN A 321 7.15 1.83 -6.74
C ASN A 321 6.82 0.94 -7.96
N GLY A 322 6.51 1.53 -9.12
CA GLY A 322 6.17 0.79 -10.35
C GLY A 322 4.75 0.23 -10.39
N TYR A 323 3.87 0.68 -9.49
CA TYR A 323 2.46 0.28 -9.43
C TYR A 323 1.64 1.04 -10.45
N THR A 324 1.69 0.57 -11.70
CA THR A 324 0.89 1.10 -12.81
C THR A 324 -0.43 0.34 -12.98
N ASN A 325 -1.34 0.88 -13.77
CA ASN A 325 -2.56 0.16 -14.14
C ASN A 325 -2.27 -1.17 -14.83
N GLU A 326 -1.23 -1.20 -15.66
CA GLU A 326 -0.75 -2.41 -16.33
C GLU A 326 -0.20 -3.43 -15.32
N PHE A 327 0.56 -2.97 -14.31
CA PHE A 327 1.08 -3.82 -13.24
C PHE A 327 -0.07 -4.55 -12.51
N TYR A 328 -1.06 -3.83 -11.99
CA TYR A 328 -2.20 -4.45 -11.31
C TYR A 328 -3.02 -5.35 -12.23
N THR A 329 -3.17 -4.96 -13.50
CA THR A 329 -3.86 -5.80 -14.49
C THR A 329 -3.13 -7.13 -14.70
N LYS A 330 -1.78 -7.15 -14.70
CA LYS A 330 -0.98 -8.39 -14.74
C LYS A 330 -1.17 -9.24 -13.48
N GLU A 331 -1.31 -8.64 -12.31
CA GLU A 331 -1.59 -9.38 -11.07
C GLU A 331 -2.98 -10.04 -11.10
N ILE A 332 -3.98 -9.42 -11.72
CA ILE A 332 -5.29 -10.06 -11.98
C ILE A 332 -5.12 -11.28 -12.91
N LYS A 333 -4.24 -11.22 -13.93
CA LYS A 333 -3.97 -12.39 -14.79
C LYS A 333 -3.34 -13.55 -14.02
N ARG A 334 -2.50 -13.27 -13.01
CA ARG A 334 -1.96 -14.33 -12.13
C ARG A 334 -3.05 -15.02 -11.31
N LEU A 335 -4.08 -14.28 -10.88
CA LEU A 335 -5.25 -14.88 -10.24
C LEU A 335 -5.96 -15.85 -11.21
N TYR A 336 -6.16 -15.44 -12.47
CA TYR A 336 -6.78 -16.31 -13.48
C TYR A 336 -5.98 -17.56 -13.77
N GLU A 337 -4.65 -17.46 -13.87
CA GLU A 337 -3.78 -18.63 -13.99
C GLU A 337 -3.94 -19.57 -12.78
N ALA A 338 -4.05 -19.02 -11.57
CA ALA A 338 -4.22 -19.81 -10.36
C ALA A 338 -5.57 -20.55 -10.32
N VAL A 339 -6.66 -19.92 -10.77
CA VAL A 339 -7.99 -20.54 -10.76
C VAL A 339 -8.32 -21.33 -12.03
N GLY A 340 -7.51 -21.21 -13.08
CA GLY A 340 -7.80 -21.78 -14.40
C GLY A 340 -8.93 -21.06 -15.12
N TRP A 341 -8.97 -19.73 -15.09
CA TRP A 341 -9.99 -18.94 -15.79
C TRP A 341 -9.48 -18.50 -17.16
N ASP A 342 -10.25 -18.82 -18.21
CA ASP A 342 -9.98 -18.38 -19.58
C ASP A 342 -10.88 -17.20 -19.94
N GLU A 343 -10.27 -16.06 -20.28
CA GLU A 343 -11.00 -14.83 -20.60
C GLU A 343 -11.68 -14.84 -21.96
N GLY A 344 -11.10 -15.54 -22.94
CA GLY A 344 -11.63 -15.55 -24.31
C GLY A 344 -12.94 -16.33 -24.41
N THR A 345 -12.99 -17.47 -23.72
CA THR A 345 -14.15 -18.38 -23.63
C THR A 345 -15.04 -18.11 -22.42
N GLN A 346 -14.60 -17.28 -21.48
CA GLN A 346 -15.28 -16.98 -20.21
C GLN A 346 -15.65 -18.22 -19.42
N SER A 347 -14.75 -19.19 -19.39
CA SER A 347 -14.98 -20.49 -18.79
C SER A 347 -13.78 -20.93 -17.95
N TYR A 348 -14.02 -21.85 -17.01
CA TYR A 348 -12.94 -22.50 -16.28
C TYR A 348 -12.37 -23.64 -17.11
N THR A 349 -11.05 -23.69 -17.23
CA THR A 349 -10.32 -24.76 -17.94
C THR A 349 -10.36 -26.09 -17.18
N GLY A 350 -10.66 -26.06 -15.88
CA GLY A 350 -10.60 -27.22 -14.99
C GLY A 350 -9.22 -27.46 -14.37
N GLU A 351 -8.19 -26.73 -14.80
CA GLU A 351 -6.85 -26.80 -14.24
C GLU A 351 -6.62 -25.66 -13.25
N SER A 352 -6.49 -25.96 -11.95
CA SER A 352 -6.24 -24.93 -10.92
C SER A 352 -4.98 -25.25 -10.12
N LYS A 353 -4.32 -24.19 -9.63
CA LYS A 353 -3.13 -24.26 -8.78
C LYS A 353 -3.35 -23.41 -7.53
N PRO A 354 -3.19 -23.96 -6.32
CA PRO A 354 -3.37 -23.19 -5.10
C PRO A 354 -2.30 -22.10 -4.97
N VAL A 355 -2.72 -20.89 -4.64
CA VAL A 355 -1.79 -19.78 -4.33
C VAL A 355 -1.15 -20.04 -2.96
N LYS A 356 0.18 -20.11 -2.94
CA LYS A 356 0.98 -20.38 -1.74
C LYS A 356 1.25 -19.09 -0.96
N TRP A 357 0.21 -18.55 -0.34
CA TRP A 357 0.32 -17.34 0.49
C TRP A 357 1.34 -17.51 1.62
N VAL A 358 2.08 -16.44 1.91
CA VAL A 358 2.99 -16.38 3.05
C VAL A 358 2.24 -15.79 4.23
N ARG A 359 2.03 -16.60 5.27
CA ARG A 359 1.35 -16.15 6.49
C ARG A 359 2.26 -15.22 7.29
N ILE A 360 1.75 -14.02 7.60
CA ILE A 360 2.46 -12.96 8.32
C ILE A 360 2.29 -13.15 9.83
N HIS A 361 1.04 -13.10 10.31
CA HIS A 361 0.74 -13.24 11.73
C HIS A 361 0.77 -14.71 12.16
N ASN A 362 1.76 -15.06 12.97
CA ASN A 362 1.88 -16.38 13.59
C ASN A 362 1.99 -16.25 15.10
N LEU A 363 1.27 -17.13 15.80
CA LEU A 363 1.46 -17.39 17.22
C LEU A 363 1.98 -18.82 17.36
N PRO A 364 2.79 -19.12 18.39
CA PRO A 364 3.19 -20.48 18.69
C PRO A 364 1.97 -21.39 18.88
N ASP A 365 2.12 -22.67 18.52
CA ASP A 365 1.05 -23.67 18.60
C ASP A 365 0.55 -23.92 20.03
N PHE A 366 1.36 -23.63 21.05
CA PHE A 366 0.94 -23.68 22.45
C PHE A 366 0.14 -22.46 22.91
N ALA A 367 -0.12 -21.48 22.04
CA ALA A 367 -1.02 -20.38 22.31
C ALA A 367 -2.36 -20.60 21.60
N TYR A 368 -3.43 -20.67 22.37
CA TYR A 368 -4.80 -20.76 21.87
C TYR A 368 -5.39 -19.35 21.71
N PHE A 369 -5.68 -18.97 20.47
CA PHE A 369 -6.37 -17.73 20.14
C PHE A 369 -7.63 -18.02 19.33
N ASN A 370 -8.73 -17.31 19.64
CA ASN A 370 -10.02 -17.49 18.96
C ASN A 370 -10.56 -16.16 18.43
N HIS A 371 -10.57 -15.99 17.11
CA HIS A 371 -11.09 -14.78 16.46
C HIS A 371 -12.56 -14.50 16.80
N SER A 372 -13.45 -15.49 16.74
CA SER A 372 -14.88 -15.29 17.00
C SER A 372 -15.18 -14.70 18.39
N GLN A 373 -14.39 -15.05 19.40
CA GLN A 373 -14.55 -14.49 20.75
C GLN A 373 -14.18 -13.00 20.79
N HIS A 374 -13.16 -12.58 20.05
CA HIS A 374 -12.73 -11.18 20.04
C HIS A 374 -13.59 -10.32 19.11
N VAL A 375 -13.99 -10.87 17.96
CA VAL A 375 -14.73 -10.14 16.93
C VAL A 375 -16.23 -10.10 17.22
N THR A 376 -16.83 -11.23 17.60
CA THR A 376 -18.31 -11.33 17.75
C THR A 376 -18.75 -11.11 19.19
N VAL A 377 -18.01 -11.62 20.17
CA VAL A 377 -18.37 -11.42 21.59
C VAL A 377 -17.75 -10.14 22.14
N GLY A 378 -16.46 -9.92 21.86
CA GLY A 378 -15.74 -8.73 22.30
C GLY A 378 -16.03 -7.48 21.45
N GLU A 379 -16.54 -7.65 20.22
CA GLU A 379 -16.75 -6.58 19.26
C GLU A 379 -15.53 -5.65 19.12
N ILE A 380 -14.34 -6.25 19.12
CA ILE A 380 -13.07 -5.54 18.98
C ILE A 380 -12.84 -5.22 17.50
N GLU A 381 -12.61 -3.94 17.21
CA GLU A 381 -12.30 -3.48 15.86
C GLU A 381 -11.02 -4.12 15.33
N CYS A 382 -11.04 -4.57 14.07
CA CYS A 382 -9.94 -5.29 13.43
C CYS A 382 -8.62 -4.49 13.49
N GLN A 383 -8.72 -3.18 13.32
CA GLN A 383 -7.62 -2.23 13.29
C GLN A 383 -6.86 -2.14 14.62
N THR A 384 -7.54 -2.44 15.74
CA THR A 384 -6.91 -2.47 17.07
C THR A 384 -5.77 -3.47 17.13
N CYS A 385 -5.91 -4.61 16.43
CA CYS A 385 -4.89 -5.66 16.42
C CYS A 385 -4.03 -5.62 15.15
N HIS A 386 -4.62 -5.36 13.99
CA HIS A 386 -3.94 -5.47 12.70
C HIS A 386 -3.45 -4.13 12.13
N GLY A 387 -3.73 -3.00 12.79
CA GLY A 387 -3.42 -1.65 12.29
C GLY A 387 -4.40 -1.18 11.20
N PRO A 388 -4.16 -0.03 10.58
CA PRO A 388 -5.01 0.53 9.51
C PRO A 388 -4.83 -0.25 8.20
N VAL A 389 -5.36 -1.48 8.13
CA VAL A 389 -5.19 -2.41 7.00
C VAL A 389 -5.74 -1.81 5.70
N GLU A 390 -6.77 -0.98 5.79
CA GLU A 390 -7.36 -0.23 4.68
C GLU A 390 -6.42 0.80 4.04
N GLU A 391 -5.29 1.12 4.67
CA GLU A 391 -4.24 1.99 4.11
C GLU A 391 -3.04 1.18 3.59
N MET A 392 -3.02 -0.14 3.83
CA MET A 392 -1.86 -0.98 3.54
C MET A 392 -1.84 -1.47 2.08
N GLU A 393 -0.85 -1.00 1.33
CA GLU A 393 -0.57 -1.51 -0.02
C GLU A 393 -0.03 -2.94 0.01
N ILE A 394 0.89 -3.20 0.93
CA ILE A 394 1.36 -4.55 1.26
C ILE A 394 1.05 -4.82 2.73
N MET A 395 0.60 -6.03 3.03
CA MET A 395 0.32 -6.41 4.41
C MET A 395 1.64 -6.55 5.20
N TYR A 396 1.66 -6.03 6.43
CA TYR A 396 2.75 -6.23 7.38
C TYR A 396 2.22 -6.43 8.79
N GLN A 397 3.05 -6.98 9.69
CA GLN A 397 2.64 -7.14 11.09
C GLN A 397 2.72 -5.80 11.84
N TYR A 398 1.58 -5.20 12.16
CA TYR A 398 1.50 -3.94 12.91
C TYR A 398 1.79 -4.13 14.41
N SER A 399 0.99 -4.99 15.06
CA SER A 399 1.11 -5.25 16.50
C SER A 399 2.19 -6.29 16.82
N PRO A 400 2.81 -6.23 18.01
CA PRO A 400 3.87 -7.18 18.37
C PRO A 400 3.35 -8.58 18.64
N LEU A 401 2.07 -8.73 19.01
CA LEU A 401 1.41 -10.00 19.35
C LEU A 401 2.17 -10.83 20.41
N THR A 402 2.94 -10.15 21.27
CA THR A 402 3.63 -10.78 22.39
C THR A 402 2.67 -11.03 23.54
N MET A 403 3.04 -11.96 24.44
CA MET A 403 2.23 -12.27 25.62
C MET A 403 1.93 -11.03 26.47
N GLY A 404 2.93 -10.15 26.69
CA GLY A 404 2.75 -8.93 27.46
C GLY A 404 1.73 -7.97 26.84
N TRP A 405 1.72 -7.87 25.51
CA TRP A 405 0.72 -7.08 24.78
C TRP A 405 -0.70 -7.64 24.97
N CYS A 406 -0.87 -8.97 24.86
CA CYS A 406 -2.16 -9.63 25.09
C CYS A 406 -2.67 -9.40 26.53
N ILE A 407 -1.79 -9.57 27.52
CA ILE A 407 -2.13 -9.39 28.94
C ILE A 407 -2.53 -7.95 29.24
N ASN A 408 -1.81 -6.97 28.72
CA ASN A 408 -2.14 -5.56 28.95
C ASN A 408 -3.48 -5.20 28.31
N CYS A 409 -3.72 -5.65 27.08
CA CYS A 409 -5.03 -5.48 26.44
C CYS A 409 -6.16 -6.10 27.29
N HIS A 410 -5.98 -7.31 27.82
CA HIS A 410 -6.98 -7.94 28.70
C HIS A 410 -7.19 -7.22 30.04
N ARG A 411 -6.18 -6.48 30.54
CA ARG A 411 -6.28 -5.68 31.76
C ARG A 411 -7.02 -4.36 31.55
N GLU A 412 -6.91 -3.81 30.34
CA GLU A 412 -7.38 -2.46 30.01
C GLU A 412 -8.72 -2.47 29.26
N THR A 413 -9.06 -3.57 28.58
CA THR A 413 -10.26 -3.66 27.75
C THR A 413 -11.45 -4.14 28.57
N ASN A 414 -12.52 -3.34 28.59
CA ASN A 414 -13.80 -3.68 29.19
C ASN A 414 -14.57 -4.66 28.29
N ILE A 415 -15.24 -5.63 28.91
CA ILE A 415 -16.08 -6.58 28.20
C ILE A 415 -17.49 -6.02 28.01
N LYS A 416 -18.05 -6.21 26.82
CA LYS A 416 -19.45 -5.88 26.55
C LYS A 416 -20.34 -6.94 27.17
N VAL A 417 -20.96 -6.58 28.29
CA VAL A 417 -21.90 -7.44 29.05
C VAL A 417 -23.36 -7.04 28.84
N ALA A 418 -23.60 -5.83 28.33
CA ALA A 418 -24.95 -5.34 28.04
C ALA A 418 -25.62 -6.28 27.03
N ASP A 419 -26.88 -6.62 27.29
CA ASP A 419 -27.74 -7.44 26.43
C ASP A 419 -27.31 -8.92 26.24
N ASN A 420 -26.39 -9.43 27.07
CA ASN A 420 -26.02 -10.84 27.07
C ASN A 420 -26.47 -11.55 28.36
N ALA A 421 -27.56 -12.33 28.24
CA ALA A 421 -28.14 -13.09 29.35
C ALA A 421 -27.15 -14.09 30.01
N TYR A 422 -26.10 -14.52 29.30
CA TYR A 422 -25.05 -15.36 29.88
C TYR A 422 -24.25 -14.63 30.97
N TYR A 423 -24.04 -13.32 30.81
CA TYR A 423 -23.21 -12.53 31.72
C TYR A 423 -23.99 -11.88 32.86
N GLU A 424 -25.32 -11.84 32.83
CA GLU A 424 -26.13 -11.08 33.79
C GLU A 424 -25.78 -11.40 35.26
N LYS A 425 -25.76 -12.71 35.61
CA LYS A 425 -25.43 -13.14 36.98
C LYS A 425 -23.97 -12.90 37.34
N ILE A 426 -23.05 -13.25 36.42
CA ILE A 426 -21.61 -13.12 36.66
C ILE A 426 -21.21 -11.64 36.79
N HIS A 427 -21.80 -10.79 35.96
CA HIS A 427 -21.60 -9.35 36.00
C HIS A 427 -22.09 -8.79 37.34
N ALA A 428 -23.32 -9.09 37.76
CA ALA A 428 -23.84 -8.62 39.04
C ALA A 428 -22.97 -9.06 40.24
N GLU A 429 -22.49 -10.31 40.26
CA GLU A 429 -21.64 -10.82 41.35
C GLU A 429 -20.24 -10.20 41.33
N LEU A 430 -19.59 -10.11 40.16
CA LEU A 430 -18.23 -9.61 40.04
C LEU A 430 -18.15 -8.08 40.14
N SER A 431 -19.10 -7.34 39.58
CA SER A 431 -19.19 -5.88 39.74
C SER A 431 -19.34 -5.51 41.22
N LYS A 432 -20.13 -6.28 41.99
CA LYS A 432 -20.22 -6.10 43.46
C LYS A 432 -18.91 -6.45 44.18
N LYS A 433 -18.21 -7.50 43.76
CA LYS A 433 -16.96 -7.95 44.39
C LYS A 433 -15.80 -6.96 44.16
N TYR A 434 -15.71 -6.42 42.95
CA TYR A 434 -14.61 -5.54 42.54
C TYR A 434 -14.96 -4.05 42.67
N GLU A 435 -16.21 -3.72 43.02
CA GLU A 435 -16.71 -2.34 43.17
C GLU A 435 -16.53 -1.52 41.88
N VAL A 436 -16.82 -2.13 40.72
CA VAL A 436 -16.73 -1.51 39.40
C VAL A 436 -18.03 -1.70 38.62
N GLU A 437 -18.38 -0.74 37.78
CA GLU A 437 -19.55 -0.83 36.88
C GLU A 437 -19.26 -1.71 35.66
N GLU A 438 -18.06 -1.60 35.08
CA GLU A 438 -17.62 -2.39 33.93
C GLU A 438 -16.52 -3.37 34.34
N LEU A 439 -16.56 -4.58 33.78
CA LEU A 439 -15.56 -5.62 34.04
C LEU A 439 -14.58 -5.70 32.88
N THR A 440 -13.30 -5.93 33.20
CA THR A 440 -12.27 -6.23 32.21
C THR A 440 -12.18 -7.72 31.93
N ALA A 441 -11.58 -8.09 30.80
CA ALA A 441 -11.30 -9.50 30.51
C ALA A 441 -10.44 -10.15 31.61
N ALA A 442 -9.53 -9.39 32.23
CA ALA A 442 -8.72 -9.84 33.35
C ALA A 442 -9.57 -10.18 34.60
N GLN A 443 -10.56 -9.36 34.94
CA GLN A 443 -11.46 -9.61 36.08
C GLN A 443 -12.38 -10.82 35.87
N MET A 444 -12.63 -11.19 34.61
CA MET A 444 -13.35 -12.41 34.20
C MET A 444 -12.47 -13.67 34.17
N GLY A 445 -11.22 -13.55 34.62
CA GLY A 445 -10.24 -14.63 34.62
C GLY A 445 -9.57 -14.87 33.27
N GLY A 446 -9.60 -13.91 32.35
CA GLY A 446 -8.91 -13.97 31.05
C GLY A 446 -7.37 -13.90 31.14
N LEU A 447 -6.80 -14.05 32.33
CA LEU A 447 -5.36 -14.12 32.60
C LEU A 447 -4.91 -15.49 33.16
N GLU A 448 -5.82 -16.46 33.21
CA GLU A 448 -5.50 -17.82 33.64
C GLU A 448 -4.72 -18.57 32.56
N CYS A 449 -3.64 -19.27 32.96
CA CYS A 449 -2.75 -19.97 32.02
C CYS A 449 -3.48 -20.95 31.10
N GLY A 450 -4.39 -21.77 31.64
CA GLY A 450 -5.10 -22.79 30.86
C GLY A 450 -6.06 -22.23 29.80
N LYS A 451 -6.56 -21.00 29.98
CA LYS A 451 -7.44 -20.37 28.98
C LYS A 451 -6.70 -19.94 27.72
N CYS A 452 -5.39 -19.76 27.80
CA CYS A 452 -4.54 -19.31 26.69
C CYS A 452 -3.56 -20.39 26.22
N HIS A 453 -3.21 -21.37 27.06
CA HIS A 453 -2.13 -22.33 26.81
C HIS A 453 -2.50 -23.80 27.08
N TYR A 454 -3.78 -24.16 27.00
CA TYR A 454 -4.40 -25.50 27.21
C TYR A 454 -5.05 -25.75 28.57
#